data_AF-A0A9D7U4A1-F1
#
_entry.id   AF-A0A9D7U4A1-F1
#
_cell.length_a   1.000
_cell.length_b   1.000
_cell.length_c   1.000
_cell.angle_alpha   90.00
_cell.angle_beta   90.00
_cell.angle_gamma   90.00
#
_symmetry.space_group_name_H-M   'P 1'
#
loop_
_entity.id
_entity.type
_entity.pdbx_description
1 polymer ?
#
loop_
_entity_poly.entity_id
_entity_poly.type
_entity_poly.pdbx_seq_one_letter_code
_entity_poly.pdbx_strand_id
1 'polypeptide(L)'
;MFLKIYNNELSGDWDDFEYYPIIKENDFCEECEIGEESFWSVFVHLKEGGLACIADVPNQSDALRLISFLKVLQKNNKNQVINNFQVSINLTVNQVFL
;
A
#
# COMPACT_ATOMS: atom_id res chain seq x y z
N MET A 1 13.90 1.46 -8.53
CA MET A 1 12.91 0.86 -7.62
C MET A 1 11.55 1.34 -8.10
N PHE A 2 10.71 0.44 -8.59
CA PHE A 2 9.38 0.79 -9.10
C PHE A 2 8.36 0.38 -8.04
N LEU A 3 7.60 1.35 -7.54
CA LEU A 3 6.49 1.12 -6.61
C LEU A 3 5.22 0.95 -7.43
N LYS A 4 4.63 -0.25 -7.41
CA LYS A 4 3.34 -0.49 -8.05
C LYS A 4 2.25 -0.22 -7.02
N ILE A 5 1.47 0.83 -7.23
CA ILE A 5 0.32 1.14 -6.37
C ILE A 5 -0.96 0.69 -7.05
N TYR A 6 -1.75 -0.13 -6.36
CA TYR A 6 -3.04 -0.59 -6.85
C TYR A 6 -4.12 0.46 -6.52
N ASN A 7 -4.39 1.37 -7.46
CA ASN A 7 -5.20 2.58 -7.25
C ASN A 7 -6.70 2.35 -6.99
N ASN A 8 -7.23 1.16 -7.25
CA ASN A 8 -8.69 0.96 -7.32
C ASN A 8 -9.40 0.92 -5.96
N GLU A 9 -8.69 0.79 -4.84
CA GLU A 9 -9.32 0.59 -3.52
C GLU A 9 -9.10 1.73 -2.52
N LEU A 10 -8.35 2.77 -2.91
CA LEU A 10 -8.09 3.94 -2.06
C LEU A 10 -9.22 4.98 -2.05
N SER A 11 -10.33 4.74 -2.74
CA SER A 11 -11.54 5.58 -2.69
C SER A 11 -12.41 5.32 -1.46
N GLY A 12 -12.16 4.23 -0.73
CA GLY A 12 -12.84 3.89 0.51
C GLY A 12 -12.24 4.58 1.73
N ASP A 13 -13.01 4.67 2.80
CA ASP A 13 -12.50 5.06 4.11
C ASP A 13 -11.61 3.93 4.68
N TRP A 14 -10.35 4.25 4.98
CA TRP A 14 -9.38 3.33 5.59
C TRP A 14 -8.83 3.92 6.90
N ASP A 15 -8.42 3.05 7.83
CA ASP A 15 -8.05 3.47 9.19
C ASP A 15 -6.65 3.02 9.64
N ASP A 16 -6.16 1.85 9.21
CA ASP A 16 -4.80 1.39 9.50
C ASP A 16 -4.10 0.70 8.31
N PHE A 17 -2.84 0.36 8.51
CA PHE A 17 -1.98 -0.30 7.54
C PHE A 17 -1.33 -1.54 8.15
N GLU A 18 -1.20 -2.57 7.34
CA GLU A 18 -0.44 -3.79 7.66
C GLU A 18 0.56 -4.10 6.56
N TYR A 19 1.52 -4.96 6.86
CA TYR A 19 2.49 -5.41 5.87
C TYR A 19 2.95 -6.81 6.23
N TYR A 20 3.15 -7.62 5.20
CA TYR A 20 3.45 -9.04 5.33
C TYR A 20 4.60 -9.44 4.40
N PRO A 21 5.50 -10.33 4.84
CA PRO A 21 6.44 -11.00 3.94
C PRO A 21 5.65 -11.94 3.02
N ILE A 22 5.91 -11.86 1.72
CA ILE A 22 5.19 -12.63 0.71
C ILE A 22 6.17 -13.49 -0.07
N ILE A 23 5.87 -14.78 -0.19
CA ILE A 23 6.51 -15.67 -1.15
C ILE A 23 5.66 -15.74 -2.42
N LYS A 24 6.31 -15.67 -3.58
CA LYS A 24 5.64 -15.83 -4.88
C LYS A 24 6.13 -17.09 -5.56
N GLU A 25 5.23 -18.07 -5.67
CA GLU A 25 5.47 -19.30 -6.38
C GLU A 25 4.58 -19.36 -7.63
N ASN A 26 5.21 -19.22 -8.80
CA ASN A 26 4.51 -19.13 -10.08
C ASN A 26 3.52 -17.94 -10.11
N ASP A 27 2.22 -18.25 -10.21
CA ASP A 27 1.10 -17.30 -10.26
C ASP A 27 0.39 -17.14 -8.91
N PHE A 28 0.91 -17.74 -7.85
CA PHE A 28 0.34 -17.66 -6.51
C PHE A 28 1.23 -16.82 -5.58
N CYS A 29 0.59 -16.04 -4.71
CA CYS A 29 1.25 -15.25 -3.67
C CYS A 29 0.63 -15.60 -2.32
N GLU A 30 1.46 -15.88 -1.33
CA GLU A 30 1.03 -16.13 0.06
C GLU A 30 1.94 -15.48 1.08
N GLU A 31 1.40 -15.24 2.27
CA GLU A 31 2.20 -14.84 3.43
C GLU A 31 3.13 -15.98 3.83
N CYS A 32 4.38 -15.65 4.17
CA CYS A 32 5.41 -16.62 4.53
C CYS A 32 6.13 -16.24 5.83
N GLU A 33 7.12 -17.03 6.24
CA GLU A 33 8.01 -16.64 7.34
C GLU A 33 9.06 -15.62 6.86
N ILE A 34 9.57 -14.81 7.79
CA ILE A 34 10.63 -13.83 7.50
C ILE A 34 11.92 -14.58 7.15
N GLY A 35 12.56 -14.17 6.05
CA GLY A 35 13.74 -14.78 5.47
C GLY A 35 13.44 -15.64 4.24
N GLU A 36 12.17 -15.96 4.00
CA GLU A 36 11.70 -16.74 2.84
C GLU A 36 11.03 -15.86 1.79
N GLU A 37 10.85 -14.56 2.08
CA GLU A 37 10.07 -13.69 1.23
C GLU A 37 10.73 -13.42 -0.13
N SER A 38 9.89 -13.32 -1.16
CA SER A 38 10.25 -12.74 -2.45
C SER A 38 10.15 -11.21 -2.42
N PHE A 39 9.18 -10.69 -1.67
CA PHE A 39 8.94 -9.26 -1.45
C PHE A 39 8.05 -9.06 -0.21
N TRP A 40 7.79 -7.81 0.14
CA TRP A 40 6.84 -7.44 1.19
C TRP A 40 5.64 -6.71 0.58
N SER A 41 4.43 -7.11 0.94
CA SER A 41 3.22 -6.39 0.53
C SER A 41 2.69 -5.52 1.65
N VAL A 42 2.22 -4.33 1.29
CA VAL A 42 1.58 -3.36 2.19
C VAL A 42 0.09 -3.31 1.90
N PHE A 43 -0.69 -3.41 2.95
CA PHE A 43 -2.14 -3.45 2.91
C PHE A 43 -2.74 -2.27 3.68
N VAL A 44 -3.96 -1.87 3.30
CA VAL A 44 -4.81 -0.96 4.07
C VAL A 44 -6.01 -1.70 4.61
N HIS A 45 -6.38 -1.40 5.85
CA HIS A 45 -7.66 -1.81 6.43
C HIS A 45 -8.78 -0.93 5.91
N LEU A 46 -9.79 -1.54 5.31
CA LEU A 46 -11.00 -0.84 4.89
C LEU A 46 -11.96 -0.76 6.08
N LYS A 47 -12.60 0.39 6.30
CA LYS A 47 -13.55 0.55 7.43
C LYS A 47 -14.77 -0.37 7.37
N GLU A 48 -15.15 -0.81 6.18
CA GLU A 48 -16.23 -1.79 5.96
C GLU A 48 -15.76 -3.23 6.25
N GLY A 49 -14.49 -3.41 6.60
CA GLY A 49 -13.83 -4.68 6.87
C GLY A 49 -13.00 -5.15 5.67
N GLY A 50 -11.94 -5.90 5.98
CA GLY A 50 -11.05 -6.50 4.98
C GLY A 50 -9.77 -5.70 4.74
N LEU A 51 -8.90 -6.30 3.93
CA LEU A 51 -7.57 -5.79 3.59
C LEU A 51 -7.46 -5.60 2.08
N ALA A 52 -6.95 -4.45 1.68
CA ALA A 52 -6.64 -4.14 0.29
C ALA A 52 -5.12 -4.01 0.12
N CYS A 53 -4.51 -4.81 -0.77
CA CYS A 53 -3.09 -4.65 -1.08
C CYS A 53 -2.89 -3.37 -1.89
N ILE A 54 -2.04 -2.48 -1.40
CA ILE A 54 -1.77 -1.19 -2.04
C ILE A 54 -0.38 -1.10 -2.66
N ALA A 55 0.58 -1.92 -2.24
CA ALA A 55 1.92 -1.91 -2.81
C ALA A 55 2.72 -3.17 -2.49
N ASP A 56 3.62 -3.54 -3.40
CA ASP A 56 4.64 -4.55 -3.21
C ASP A 56 6.03 -3.87 -3.23
N VAL A 57 6.88 -4.19 -2.26
CA VAL A 57 8.20 -3.57 -2.05
C VAL A 57 9.26 -4.63 -1.76
N PRO A 58 10.53 -4.42 -2.14
CA PRO A 58 11.55 -5.47 -2.11
C PRO A 58 12.00 -5.90 -0.71
N ASN A 59 11.76 -5.11 0.34
CA ASN A 59 12.20 -5.43 1.69
C ASN A 59 11.32 -4.76 2.76
N GLN A 60 11.44 -5.26 4.00
CA GLN A 60 10.68 -4.78 5.15
C GLN A 60 10.89 -3.29 5.46
N SER A 61 12.13 -2.79 5.29
CA SER A 61 12.45 -1.39 5.59
C SER A 61 11.67 -0.44 4.70
N ASP A 62 11.53 -0.78 3.41
CA ASP A 62 10.78 0.00 2.45
C ASP A 62 9.27 -0.05 2.71
N ALA A 63 8.74 -1.19 3.17
CA ALA A 63 7.34 -1.31 3.59
C ALA A 63 7.04 -0.37 4.77
N LEU A 64 7.91 -0.39 5.79
CA LEU A 64 7.81 0.48 6.96
C LEU A 64 7.93 1.96 6.61
N ARG A 65 8.85 2.32 5.70
CA ARG A 65 8.99 3.70 5.21
C ARG A 65 7.75 4.16 4.47
N LEU A 66 7.17 3.30 3.62
CA LEU A 66 5.94 3.58 2.90
C LEU A 66 4.78 3.82 3.87
N ILE A 67 4.56 2.91 4.84
CA ILE A 67 3.51 3.08 5.86
C ILE A 67 3.71 4.37 6.65
N SER A 68 4.94 4.66 7.05
CA SER A 68 5.25 5.90 7.80
C SER A 68 4.89 7.14 6.98
N PHE A 69 5.24 7.16 5.69
CA PHE A 69 4.88 8.23 4.77
C PHE A 69 3.35 8.36 4.61
N LEU A 70 2.65 7.25 4.41
CA LEU A 70 1.19 7.23 4.27
C LEU A 70 0.47 7.69 5.55
N LYS A 71 0.95 7.29 6.73
CA LYS A 71 0.43 7.78 8.03
C LYS A 71 0.63 9.28 8.20
N VAL A 72 1.75 9.84 7.73
CA VAL A 72 1.97 11.30 7.70
C VAL A 72 0.96 11.98 6.78
N LEU A 73 0.72 11.44 5.58
CA LEU A 73 -0.31 11.96 4.68
C LEU A 73 -1.71 11.87 5.30
N GLN A 74 -2.07 10.75 5.94
CA GLN A 74 -3.36 10.59 6.62
C GLN A 74 -3.57 11.67 7.70
N LYS A 75 -2.54 11.93 8.52
CA LYS A 75 -2.59 12.92 9.60
C LYS A 75 -2.69 14.34 9.06
N ASN A 76 -1.93 14.66 8.01
CA ASN A 76 -1.93 15.97 7.39
C ASN A 76 -3.25 16.24 6.66
N ASN A 77 -3.85 15.22 6.04
CA ASN A 77 -5.14 15.31 5.38
C ASN A 77 -6.29 15.42 6.39
N LYS A 78 -6.24 14.72 7.53
CA LYS A 78 -7.21 14.93 8.64
C LYS A 78 -7.24 16.39 9.13
N ASN A 79 -6.15 17.16 8.94
CA ASN A 79 -6.09 18.59 9.24
C ASN A 79 -6.54 19.51 8.07
N GLN A 80 -6.82 18.96 6.88
CA GLN A 80 -7.33 19.69 5.71
C GLN A 80 -8.71 19.21 5.21
N VAL A 81 -9.33 18.19 5.83
CA VAL A 81 -10.68 17.72 5.47
C VAL A 81 -11.74 18.58 6.17
N ILE A 82 -11.78 19.87 5.81
CA ILE A 82 -13.03 20.58 5.54
C ILE A 82 -12.91 20.98 4.07
N ASN A 83 -13.64 20.27 3.21
CA ASN A 83 -13.80 20.48 1.76
C ASN A 83 -12.73 19.84 0.85
N ASN A 84 -13.14 18.76 0.17
CA ASN A 84 -12.63 18.32 -1.15
C ASN A 84 -11.27 17.61 -1.24
N PHE A 85 -10.98 16.65 -0.35
CA PHE A 85 -9.78 15.80 -0.50
C PHE A 85 -10.02 14.60 -1.44
N GLN A 86 -10.28 14.90 -2.71
CA GLN A 86 -10.02 13.97 -3.81
C GLN A 86 -8.54 14.12 -4.14
N VAL A 87 -7.65 13.55 -3.30
CA VAL A 87 -6.23 13.49 -3.66
C VAL A 87 -6.11 12.43 -4.74
N SER A 88 -6.27 12.90 -5.96
CA SER A 88 -5.58 12.31 -7.09
C SER A 88 -4.10 12.40 -6.74
N ILE A 89 -3.58 11.38 -6.08
CA ILE A 89 -2.14 11.16 -6.00
C ILE A 89 -1.77 10.83 -7.45
N ASN A 90 -1.55 11.88 -8.25
CA ASN A 90 -0.82 11.83 -9.50
C ASN A 90 0.64 11.52 -9.16
N LEU A 91 0.87 10.36 -8.55
CA LEU A 91 2.13 9.67 -8.72
C LEU A 91 2.10 9.25 -10.18
N THR A 92 2.81 10.02 -11.00
CA THR A 92 3.14 9.67 -12.38
C THR A 92 3.97 8.39 -12.36
N VAL A 93 3.35 7.25 -12.05
CA VAL A 93 3.91 5.94 -12.31
C VAL A 93 3.74 5.76 -13.80
N ASN A 94 4.75 6.21 -14.54
CA ASN A 94 4.86 6.01 -15.97
C ASN A 94 4.42 4.58 -16.30
N GLN A 95 3.39 4.53 -17.14
CA GLN A 95 2.79 3.38 -17.79
C GLN A 95 3.71 2.16 -17.82
N VAL A 96 3.36 1.11 -17.06
CA VAL A 96 3.80 -0.24 -17.39
C VAL A 96 2.89 -0.70 -18.53
N PHE A 97 3.38 -0.56 -19.77
CA PHE A 97 2.86 -1.34 -20.88
C PHE A 97 3.26 -2.81 -20.66
N LEU A 98 2.24 -3.66 -20.82
CA LEU A 98 2.20 -5.12 -20.99
C LEU A 98 3.55 -5.85 -21.05
#